data_AF-A0A2J4G6D7-F1
#
_entry.id   AF-A0A2J4G6D7-F1
#
_cell.length_a   1.000
_cell.length_b   1.000
_cell.length_c   1.000
_cell.angle_alpha   90.00
_cell.angle_beta   90.00
_cell.angle_gamma   90.00
#
_symmetry.space_group_name_H-M   'P 1'
#
loop_
_entity.id
_entity.type
_entity.pdbx_description
1 polymer ?
#
loop_
_entity_poly.entity_id
_entity_poly.type
_entity_poly.pdbx_seq_one_letter_code
_entity_poly.pdbx_strand_id
1 'polypeptide(L)'
;MSKMKERLWLLTATALNALGLLAGLHGVAVFRENPSLVTMVRLDYLLWADFLLSLAAALMNVKAFWRTHSVASTYTLNLAYAALLALARLASTIQSMLDYDLMNPPVGTVHTPRAFPLALLIVPLSALNLVPSMAHLLLSQPIVLAEAPALHNLLAAARPLLAGKLSPNTPRRAVTLAFLTAFLLRLYPELKYWPWHIGWDTVEYTAHLQDFLEKLNPFTAYHWMGAMRNIPPLLDILLALPAKLAGAWLTFKAYPPLAYGALAAATCIYAARLSGDWRKGYAASALSSLYILNLRISWDYQRQHLGSILLVATLAAFDTANPAPLAKASLLVLTAMSHEVTAFAAIALSAYWLWETLSRRRNPAAPLLALAASTLLEIWYWKAPVTPNPYTQLAPPGFVPYDYTDEAPQALAYIAAGLAPILLPASLTRHKPRYTAVTALALLLAGASPLIAPYTAAAT
;
A
#
# COMPACT_ATOMS: atom_id res chain seq x y z
N MET A 1 3.64 5.74 -36.69
CA MET A 1 4.66 6.75 -36.31
C MET A 1 5.34 7.20 -37.60
N SER A 2 5.82 8.43 -37.76
CA SER A 2 6.62 8.73 -38.96
C SER A 2 7.92 7.92 -38.91
N LYS A 3 8.44 7.47 -40.06
CA LYS A 3 9.69 6.66 -40.12
C LYS A 3 10.85 7.31 -39.35
N MET A 4 10.94 8.64 -39.40
CA MET A 4 11.93 9.41 -38.63
C MET A 4 11.75 9.29 -37.12
N LYS A 5 10.51 9.36 -36.61
CA LYS A 5 10.21 9.19 -35.18
C LYS A 5 10.50 7.76 -34.71
N GLU A 6 10.26 6.76 -35.55
CA GLU A 6 10.56 5.35 -35.27
C GLU A 6 12.06 5.11 -35.17
N ARG A 7 12.84 5.63 -36.12
CA ARG A 7 14.31 5.52 -36.07
C ARG A 7 14.90 6.22 -34.85
N LEU A 8 14.39 7.40 -34.49
CA LEU A 8 14.80 8.11 -33.26
C LEU A 8 14.47 7.28 -32.01
N TRP A 9 13.29 6.68 -31.96
CA TRP A 9 12.86 5.82 -30.84
C TRP A 9 13.80 4.61 -30.65
N LEU A 10 14.17 3.93 -31.75
CA LEU A 10 15.09 2.78 -31.72
C LEU A 10 16.52 3.19 -31.35
N LEU A 11 16.96 4.37 -31.80
CA LEU A 11 18.26 4.92 -31.42
C LEU A 11 18.31 5.17 -29.91
N THR A 12 17.26 5.78 -29.35
CA THR A 12 17.15 6.01 -27.90
C THR A 12 17.15 4.69 -27.13
N ALA A 13 16.36 3.69 -27.56
CA ALA A 13 16.34 2.38 -26.90
C ALA A 13 17.73 1.72 -26.91
N THR A 14 18.43 1.74 -28.05
CA THR A 14 19.77 1.15 -28.19
C THR A 14 20.79 1.89 -27.32
N ALA A 15 20.75 3.22 -27.29
CA ALA A 15 21.64 4.04 -26.47
C ALA A 15 21.43 3.80 -24.97
N LEU A 16 20.18 3.69 -24.51
CA LEU A 16 19.87 3.36 -23.12
C LEU A 16 20.47 2.01 -22.72
N ASN A 17 20.28 0.97 -23.54
CA ASN A 17 20.82 -0.35 -23.25
C ASN A 17 22.37 -0.36 -23.22
N ALA A 18 23.02 0.37 -24.14
CA ALA A 18 24.47 0.49 -24.17
C ALA A 18 25.01 1.23 -22.92
N LEU A 19 24.35 2.31 -22.50
CA LEU A 19 24.71 3.04 -21.27
C LEU A 19 24.51 2.17 -20.03
N GLY A 20 23.41 1.41 -19.96
CA GLY A 20 23.17 0.45 -18.88
C GLY A 20 24.29 -0.59 -18.78
N LEU A 21 24.61 -1.24 -19.90
CA LEU A 21 25.67 -2.25 -19.97
C LEU A 21 27.04 -1.68 -19.57
N LEU A 22 27.38 -0.47 -20.01
CA LEU A 22 28.64 0.19 -19.63
C LEU A 22 28.69 0.47 -18.12
N ALA A 23 27.57 0.88 -17.51
CA ALA A 23 27.49 1.07 -16.07
C ALA A 23 27.72 -0.24 -15.31
N GLY A 24 27.05 -1.32 -15.74
CA GLY A 24 27.21 -2.66 -15.16
C GLY A 24 28.65 -3.18 -15.26
N LEU A 25 29.25 -3.10 -16.46
CA LEU A 25 30.65 -3.50 -16.70
C LEU A 25 31.64 -2.67 -15.86
N HIS A 26 31.43 -1.36 -15.76
CA HIS A 26 32.25 -0.48 -14.93
C HIS A 26 32.16 -0.88 -13.46
N GLY A 27 30.95 -1.17 -12.96
CA GLY A 27 30.74 -1.63 -11.59
C GLY A 27 31.48 -2.93 -11.30
N VAL A 28 31.39 -3.91 -12.21
CA VAL A 28 32.09 -5.20 -12.07
C VAL A 28 33.61 -5.01 -12.08
N ALA A 29 34.13 -4.15 -12.96
CA ALA A 29 35.56 -3.84 -13.01
C ALA A 29 36.07 -3.21 -11.71
N VAL A 30 35.38 -2.17 -11.20
CA VAL A 30 35.74 -1.49 -9.95
C VAL A 30 35.69 -2.45 -8.75
N PHE A 31 34.66 -3.29 -8.67
CA PHE A 31 34.55 -4.28 -7.61
C PHE A 31 35.67 -5.33 -7.66
N ARG A 32 36.05 -5.77 -8.87
CA ARG A 32 37.13 -6.74 -9.07
C ARG A 32 38.49 -6.19 -8.65
N GLU A 33 38.75 -4.89 -8.87
CA GLU A 33 40.02 -4.25 -8.52
C GLU A 33 40.17 -4.03 -7.01
N ASN A 34 39.08 -3.72 -6.30
CA ASN A 34 39.13 -3.44 -4.86
C ASN A 34 37.85 -3.91 -4.13
N PRO A 35 37.74 -5.21 -3.78
CA PRO A 35 36.55 -5.76 -3.14
C PRO A 35 36.43 -5.26 -1.69
N SER A 36 35.71 -4.17 -1.52
CA SER A 36 35.36 -3.54 -0.23
C SER A 36 33.85 -3.37 -0.08
N LEU A 37 33.38 -3.15 1.15
CA LEU A 37 31.98 -2.84 1.44
C LEU A 37 31.46 -1.65 0.60
N VAL A 38 32.27 -0.60 0.50
CA VAL A 38 31.94 0.61 -0.29
C VAL A 38 31.78 0.27 -1.78
N THR A 39 32.67 -0.55 -2.33
CA THR A 39 32.57 -0.97 -3.74
C THR A 39 31.42 -1.93 -3.99
N MET A 40 31.00 -2.74 -3.02
CA MET A 40 29.80 -3.61 -3.15
C MET A 40 28.52 -2.78 -3.26
N VAL A 41 28.39 -1.74 -2.42
CA VAL A 41 27.25 -0.81 -2.48
C VAL A 41 27.25 -0.03 -3.81
N ARG A 42 28.41 0.46 -4.25
CA ARG A 42 28.56 1.13 -5.55
C ARG A 42 28.20 0.22 -6.72
N LEU A 43 28.63 -1.04 -6.66
CA LEU A 43 28.27 -2.05 -7.65
C LEU A 43 26.75 -2.24 -7.71
N ASP A 44 26.06 -2.35 -6.57
CA ASP A 44 24.59 -2.49 -6.58
C ASP A 44 23.89 -1.29 -7.24
N TYR A 45 24.35 -0.06 -6.98
CA TYR A 45 23.82 1.12 -7.68
C TYR A 45 24.02 1.05 -9.20
N LEU A 46 25.19 0.60 -9.65
CA LEU A 46 25.50 0.46 -11.07
C LEU A 46 24.72 -0.68 -11.72
N LEU A 47 24.48 -1.79 -11.01
CA LEU A 47 23.61 -2.89 -11.46
C LEU A 47 22.14 -2.46 -11.53
N TRP A 48 21.67 -1.60 -10.63
CA TRP A 48 20.34 -0.99 -10.74
C TRP A 48 20.23 -0.05 -11.94
N ALA A 49 21.25 0.77 -12.19
CA ALA A 49 21.30 1.62 -13.37
C ALA A 49 21.25 0.78 -14.66
N ASP A 50 22.06 -0.28 -14.75
CA ASP A 50 22.05 -1.25 -15.84
C ASP A 50 20.65 -1.86 -16.02
N PHE A 51 20.09 -2.44 -14.96
CA PHE A 51 18.75 -3.03 -14.96
C PHE A 51 17.67 -2.06 -15.47
N LEU A 52 17.60 -0.84 -14.93
CA LEU A 52 16.56 0.13 -15.28
C LEU A 52 16.68 0.59 -16.73
N LEU A 53 17.90 0.89 -17.19
CA LEU A 53 18.15 1.36 -18.55
C LEU A 53 17.92 0.26 -19.59
N SER A 54 18.37 -0.96 -19.31
CA SER A 54 18.21 -2.12 -20.20
C SER A 54 16.77 -2.63 -20.23
N LEU A 55 16.07 -2.62 -19.10
CA LEU A 55 14.64 -2.93 -19.06
C LEU A 55 13.83 -1.89 -19.85
N ALA A 56 14.12 -0.60 -19.66
CA ALA A 56 13.46 0.46 -20.42
C ALA A 56 13.69 0.30 -21.93
N ALA A 57 14.93 0.03 -22.34
CA ALA A 57 15.26 -0.25 -23.74
C ALA A 57 14.50 -1.45 -24.31
N ALA A 58 14.47 -2.57 -23.59
CA ALA A 58 13.75 -3.77 -24.01
C ALA A 58 12.24 -3.49 -24.19
N LEU A 59 11.61 -2.81 -23.21
CA LEU A 59 10.20 -2.44 -23.28
C LEU A 59 9.91 -1.42 -24.39
N MET A 60 10.84 -0.51 -24.68
CA MET A 60 10.73 0.42 -25.82
C MET A 60 10.72 -0.31 -27.16
N ASN A 61 11.57 -1.33 -27.35
CA ASN A 61 11.57 -2.16 -28.56
C ASN A 61 10.29 -2.99 -28.68
N VAL A 62 9.86 -3.64 -27.60
CA VAL A 62 8.58 -4.38 -27.59
C VAL A 62 7.43 -3.45 -27.95
N LYS A 63 7.38 -2.25 -27.35
CA LYS A 63 6.32 -1.26 -27.61
C LYS A 63 6.28 -0.81 -29.07
N ALA A 64 7.44 -0.72 -29.74
CA ALA A 64 7.50 -0.34 -31.15
C ALA A 64 6.84 -1.39 -32.06
N PHE A 65 6.98 -2.68 -31.75
CA PHE A 65 6.67 -3.75 -32.72
C PHE A 65 5.52 -4.70 -32.34
N TRP A 66 5.10 -4.78 -31.07
CA TRP A 66 4.15 -5.79 -30.58
C TRP A 66 2.77 -5.82 -31.26
N ARG A 67 2.38 -4.74 -31.95
CA ARG A 67 1.11 -4.63 -32.68
C ARG A 67 1.18 -5.06 -34.13
N THR A 68 2.35 -4.93 -34.75
CA THR A 68 2.51 -4.97 -36.21
C THR A 68 3.28 -6.19 -36.68
N HIS A 69 4.07 -6.82 -35.82
CA HIS A 69 4.96 -7.93 -36.20
C HIS A 69 4.59 -9.23 -35.50
N SER A 70 4.91 -10.35 -36.16
CA SER A 70 4.78 -11.72 -35.66
C SER A 70 5.48 -11.91 -34.31
N VAL A 71 4.88 -12.66 -33.38
CA VAL A 71 5.58 -13.06 -32.13
C VAL A 71 6.80 -13.94 -32.38
N ALA A 72 6.90 -14.61 -33.51
CA ALA A 72 8.10 -15.33 -33.89
C ALA A 72 9.08 -14.37 -34.59
N SER A 73 9.53 -13.35 -33.88
CA SER A 73 10.50 -12.36 -34.36
C SER A 73 11.44 -11.91 -33.24
N THR A 74 12.50 -11.18 -33.59
CA THR A 74 13.53 -10.78 -32.63
C THR A 74 13.03 -9.84 -31.52
N TYR A 75 11.88 -9.16 -31.65
CA TYR A 75 11.34 -8.37 -30.53
C TYR A 75 10.85 -9.25 -29.37
N THR A 76 10.49 -10.51 -29.62
CA THR A 76 10.13 -11.46 -28.57
C THR A 76 11.34 -11.86 -27.73
N LEU A 77 12.55 -11.83 -28.31
CA LEU A 77 13.78 -11.95 -27.54
C LEU A 77 13.92 -10.77 -26.57
N ASN A 78 13.66 -9.52 -26.99
CA ASN A 78 13.63 -8.37 -26.06
C ASN A 78 12.60 -8.56 -24.95
N LEU A 79 11.43 -9.14 -25.24
CA LEU A 79 10.43 -9.44 -24.21
C LEU A 79 10.94 -10.51 -23.22
N ALA A 80 11.57 -11.57 -23.71
CA ALA A 80 12.18 -12.59 -22.87
C ALA A 80 13.31 -12.02 -22.01
N TYR A 81 14.17 -11.16 -22.58
CA TYR A 81 15.23 -10.47 -21.85
C TYR A 81 14.66 -9.53 -20.77
N ALA A 82 13.60 -8.77 -21.06
CA ALA A 82 12.93 -7.94 -20.07
C ALA A 82 12.43 -8.78 -18.88
N ALA A 83 11.83 -9.94 -19.15
CA ALA A 83 11.35 -10.85 -18.10
C ALA A 83 12.51 -11.46 -17.29
N LEU A 84 13.59 -11.90 -17.94
CA LEU A 84 14.77 -12.44 -17.28
C LEU A 84 15.51 -11.37 -16.45
N LEU A 85 15.64 -10.15 -16.94
CA LEU A 85 16.21 -9.01 -16.21
C LEU A 85 15.40 -8.73 -14.94
N ALA A 86 14.08 -8.66 -15.06
CA ALA A 86 13.18 -8.45 -13.93
C ALA A 86 13.28 -9.59 -12.91
N LEU A 87 13.30 -10.84 -13.38
CA LEU A 87 13.44 -12.01 -12.51
C LEU A 87 14.78 -12.03 -11.78
N ALA A 88 15.89 -11.79 -12.49
CA ALA A 88 17.23 -11.76 -11.92
C ALA A 88 17.34 -10.69 -10.82
N ARG A 89 16.84 -9.47 -11.08
CA ARG A 89 16.86 -8.38 -10.09
C ARG A 89 15.92 -8.63 -8.92
N LEU A 90 14.70 -9.09 -9.16
CA LEU A 90 13.76 -9.40 -8.08
C LEU A 90 14.27 -10.55 -7.21
N ALA A 91 14.80 -11.61 -7.82
CA ALA A 91 15.36 -12.75 -7.10
C ALA A 91 16.59 -12.34 -6.28
N SER A 92 17.50 -11.53 -6.82
CA SER A 92 18.67 -11.06 -6.07
C SER A 92 18.28 -10.15 -4.91
N THR A 93 17.33 -9.23 -5.11
CA THR A 93 16.81 -8.36 -4.04
C THR A 93 16.09 -9.18 -2.97
N ILE A 94 15.17 -10.08 -3.34
CA ILE A 94 14.44 -10.92 -2.38
C ILE A 94 15.42 -11.81 -1.61
N GLN A 95 16.37 -12.46 -2.27
CA GLN A 95 17.38 -13.29 -1.62
C GLN A 95 18.23 -12.47 -0.63
N SER A 96 18.67 -11.28 -1.03
CA SER A 96 19.40 -10.36 -0.14
C SER A 96 18.55 -9.98 1.07
N MET A 97 17.29 -9.59 0.86
CA MET A 97 16.38 -9.26 1.97
C MET A 97 16.17 -10.46 2.90
N LEU A 98 15.95 -11.67 2.37
CA LEU A 98 15.75 -12.87 3.17
C LEU A 98 16.98 -13.21 4.03
N ASP A 99 18.19 -13.01 3.50
CA ASP A 99 19.42 -13.29 4.24
C ASP A 99 19.74 -12.22 5.31
N TYR A 100 19.08 -11.06 5.26
CA TYR A 100 19.23 -9.94 6.21
C TYR A 100 17.90 -9.60 6.93
N ASP A 101 17.07 -10.61 7.21
CA ASP A 101 15.81 -10.49 7.97
C ASP A 101 14.85 -9.38 7.48
N LEU A 102 14.84 -9.15 6.16
CA LEU A 102 14.04 -8.14 5.45
C LEU A 102 14.37 -6.67 5.80
N MET A 103 15.47 -6.43 6.53
CA MET A 103 15.87 -5.08 6.97
C MET A 103 16.64 -4.28 5.92
N ASN A 104 17.16 -4.97 4.90
CA ASN A 104 18.00 -4.37 3.89
C ASN A 104 17.17 -3.68 2.79
N PRO A 105 17.51 -2.43 2.39
CA PRO A 105 16.79 -1.72 1.34
C PRO A 105 16.91 -2.44 -0.01
N PRO A 106 15.99 -2.31 -0.97
CA PRO A 106 16.10 -3.01 -2.25
C PRO A 106 17.25 -2.50 -3.14
N VAL A 107 17.75 -1.28 -2.86
CA VAL A 107 18.76 -0.54 -3.61
C VAL A 107 19.88 -0.09 -2.66
N GLY A 108 21.13 -0.23 -3.10
CA GLY A 108 22.32 0.13 -2.33
C GLY A 108 22.70 -0.93 -1.29
N THR A 109 22.34 -2.20 -1.50
CA THR A 109 22.63 -3.28 -0.55
C THR A 109 23.87 -4.07 -0.89
N VAL A 110 24.51 -4.57 0.16
CA VAL A 110 25.51 -5.63 0.06
C VAL A 110 24.80 -6.92 -0.31
N HIS A 111 25.10 -7.47 -1.48
CA HIS A 111 24.59 -8.78 -1.87
C HIS A 111 25.27 -9.87 -1.07
N THR A 112 24.47 -10.80 -0.54
CA THR A 112 25.00 -12.05 0.02
C THR A 112 25.63 -12.92 -1.07
N PRO A 113 26.47 -13.91 -0.70
CA PRO A 113 27.05 -14.85 -1.68
C PRO A 113 26.01 -15.56 -2.56
N ARG A 114 24.76 -15.71 -2.09
CA ARG A 114 23.64 -16.29 -2.85
C ARG A 114 22.94 -15.28 -3.76
N ALA A 115 22.76 -14.04 -3.28
CA ALA A 115 22.14 -12.97 -4.07
C ALA A 115 23.07 -12.42 -5.17
N PHE A 116 24.38 -12.46 -4.94
CA PHE A 116 25.37 -11.83 -5.80
C PHE A 116 25.42 -12.40 -7.23
N PRO A 117 25.45 -13.73 -7.46
CA PRO A 117 25.39 -14.29 -8.81
C PRO A 117 24.12 -13.90 -9.56
N LEU A 118 22.97 -13.85 -8.86
CA LEU A 118 21.69 -13.44 -9.45
C LEU A 118 21.71 -11.97 -9.88
N ALA A 119 22.31 -11.09 -9.06
CA ALA A 119 22.48 -9.69 -9.42
C ALA A 119 23.43 -9.51 -10.62
N LEU A 120 24.51 -10.30 -10.69
CA LEU A 120 25.45 -10.27 -11.80
C LEU A 120 24.86 -10.73 -13.13
N LEU A 121 23.76 -11.50 -13.14
CA LEU A 121 23.07 -11.89 -14.39
C LEU A 121 22.54 -10.68 -15.18
N ILE A 122 22.40 -9.51 -14.55
CA ILE A 122 21.95 -8.27 -15.23
C ILE A 122 22.91 -7.93 -16.38
N VAL A 123 24.23 -7.97 -16.15
CA VAL A 123 25.24 -7.57 -17.15
C VAL A 123 25.19 -8.43 -18.44
N PRO A 124 25.27 -9.77 -18.38
CA PRO A 124 25.17 -10.59 -19.59
C PRO A 124 23.78 -10.51 -20.25
N LEU A 125 22.69 -10.35 -19.48
CA LEU A 125 21.36 -10.16 -20.05
C LEU A 125 21.22 -8.82 -20.79
N SER A 126 21.81 -7.75 -20.27
CA SER A 126 21.88 -6.44 -20.92
C SER A 126 22.69 -6.49 -22.22
N ALA A 127 23.81 -7.23 -22.23
CA ALA A 127 24.59 -7.48 -23.44
C ALA A 127 23.79 -8.26 -24.49
N LEU A 128 23.07 -9.32 -24.09
CA LEU A 128 22.22 -10.09 -24.97
C LEU A 128 21.04 -9.28 -25.53
N ASN A 129 20.48 -8.35 -24.76
CA ASN A 129 19.44 -7.42 -25.20
C ASN A 129 19.95 -6.38 -26.22
N LEU A 130 21.26 -6.10 -26.24
CA LEU A 130 21.85 -5.12 -27.15
C LEU A 130 21.83 -5.61 -28.60
N VAL A 131 22.07 -6.90 -28.81
CA VAL A 131 22.12 -7.53 -30.14
C VAL A 131 20.82 -7.32 -30.94
N PRO A 132 19.63 -7.72 -30.45
CA PRO A 132 18.39 -7.47 -31.19
C PRO A 132 18.06 -5.97 -31.29
N SER A 133 18.41 -5.16 -30.28
CA SER A 133 18.20 -3.70 -30.31
C SER A 133 18.98 -3.04 -31.45
N MET A 134 20.26 -3.40 -31.61
CA MET A 134 21.09 -2.94 -32.72
C MET A 134 20.55 -3.43 -34.07
N ALA A 135 20.12 -4.69 -34.16
CA ALA A 135 19.51 -5.22 -35.37
C ALA A 135 18.24 -4.44 -35.76
N HIS A 136 17.37 -4.12 -34.79
CA HIS A 136 16.17 -3.30 -35.02
C HIS A 136 16.54 -1.89 -35.48
N LEU A 137 17.55 -1.27 -34.87
CA LEU A 137 18.01 0.06 -35.27
C LEU A 137 18.55 0.09 -36.70
N LEU A 138 19.37 -0.90 -37.07
CA LEU A 138 20.00 -0.98 -38.40
C LEU A 138 18.96 -1.28 -39.49
N LEU A 139 18.05 -2.21 -39.23
CA LEU A 139 17.05 -2.64 -40.21
C LEU A 139 15.77 -1.80 -40.18
N SER A 140 15.59 -0.96 -39.15
CA SER A 140 14.35 -0.25 -38.84
C SER A 140 13.11 -1.16 -38.70
N GLN A 141 13.32 -2.46 -38.45
CA GLN A 141 12.28 -3.48 -38.25
C GLN A 141 12.86 -4.72 -37.55
N PRO A 142 12.04 -5.53 -36.86
CA PRO A 142 12.48 -6.81 -36.30
C PRO A 142 12.65 -7.87 -37.39
N ILE A 143 13.57 -8.81 -37.14
CA ILE A 143 13.77 -9.97 -38.01
C ILE A 143 12.69 -10.99 -37.67
N VAL A 144 11.83 -11.31 -38.64
CA VAL A 144 10.78 -12.32 -38.51
C VAL A 144 11.41 -13.70 -38.74
N LEU A 145 11.33 -14.56 -37.71
CA LEU A 145 11.87 -15.92 -37.71
C LEU A 145 10.86 -16.94 -38.24
N ALA A 146 9.57 -16.72 -37.97
CA ALA A 146 8.48 -17.51 -38.51
C ALA A 146 7.17 -16.69 -38.59
N GLU A 147 6.24 -17.15 -39.42
CA GLU A 147 4.89 -16.60 -39.46
C GLU A 147 4.11 -17.01 -38.21
N ALA A 148 3.70 -16.03 -37.42
CA ALA A 148 2.84 -16.20 -36.27
C ALA A 148 1.99 -14.93 -36.07
N PRO A 149 0.86 -15.00 -35.35
CA PRO A 149 0.08 -13.82 -35.02
C PRO A 149 0.91 -12.80 -34.24
N ALA A 150 0.62 -11.51 -34.40
CA ALA A 150 1.23 -10.48 -33.56
C ALA A 150 0.83 -10.65 -32.09
N LEU A 151 1.68 -10.20 -31.14
CA LEU A 151 1.38 -10.30 -29.71
C LEU A 151 0.05 -9.61 -29.36
N HIS A 152 -0.27 -8.50 -30.04
CA HIS A 152 -1.56 -7.84 -29.89
C HIS A 152 -2.74 -8.76 -30.19
N ASN A 153 -2.66 -9.57 -31.25
CA ASN A 153 -3.72 -10.49 -31.66
C ASN A 153 -3.84 -11.64 -30.64
N LEU A 154 -2.73 -12.17 -30.16
CA LEU A 154 -2.73 -13.18 -29.09
C LEU A 154 -3.33 -12.63 -27.79
N LEU A 155 -2.94 -11.42 -27.38
CA LEU A 155 -3.50 -10.77 -26.20
C LEU A 155 -4.99 -10.45 -26.40
N ALA A 156 -5.41 -10.06 -27.60
CA ALA A 156 -6.82 -9.82 -27.93
C ALA A 156 -7.64 -11.12 -27.91
N ALA A 157 -7.08 -12.24 -28.36
CA ALA A 157 -7.69 -13.57 -28.29
C ALA A 157 -7.70 -14.16 -26.87
N ALA A 158 -6.66 -13.88 -26.07
CA ALA A 158 -6.60 -14.25 -24.66
C ALA A 158 -7.48 -13.36 -23.78
N ARG A 159 -7.78 -12.13 -24.23
CA ARG A 159 -8.61 -11.17 -23.49
C ARG A 159 -9.96 -11.75 -23.09
N PRO A 160 -10.77 -12.39 -23.95
CA PRO A 160 -12.03 -13.02 -23.53
C PRO A 160 -11.83 -14.23 -22.60
N LEU A 161 -10.72 -14.96 -22.69
CA LEU A 161 -10.39 -16.07 -21.78
C LEU A 161 -10.02 -15.55 -20.37
N LEU A 162 -9.19 -14.50 -20.29
CA LEU A 162 -8.82 -13.81 -19.06
C LEU A 162 -9.95 -12.93 -18.51
N ALA A 163 -10.82 -12.41 -19.38
CA ALA A 163 -12.03 -11.68 -19.00
C ALA A 163 -13.23 -12.62 -18.75
N GLY A 164 -13.05 -13.94 -18.91
CA GLY A 164 -14.02 -14.96 -18.54
C GLY A 164 -14.24 -15.01 -17.02
N LYS A 165 -15.37 -15.62 -16.61
CA LYS A 165 -16.00 -15.86 -15.27
C LYS A 165 -15.47 -15.11 -14.02
N LEU A 166 -14.17 -14.95 -13.83
CA LEU A 166 -13.49 -14.25 -12.74
C LEU A 166 -13.24 -12.75 -13.00
N SER A 167 -13.60 -12.20 -14.15
CA SER A 167 -13.41 -10.77 -14.39
C SER A 167 -14.24 -9.91 -13.42
N PRO A 168 -13.64 -8.89 -12.76
CA PRO A 168 -14.31 -8.00 -11.79
C PRO A 168 -15.21 -6.96 -12.50
N ASN A 169 -16.00 -7.40 -13.47
CA ASN A 169 -16.85 -6.54 -14.30
C ASN A 169 -18.15 -6.14 -13.61
N THR A 170 -18.51 -6.83 -12.53
CA THR A 170 -19.72 -6.54 -11.75
C THR A 170 -19.32 -6.12 -10.35
N PRO A 171 -20.11 -5.23 -9.70
CA PRO A 171 -19.86 -4.79 -8.33
C PRO A 171 -19.63 -5.96 -7.37
N ARG A 172 -20.54 -6.95 -7.39
CA ARG A 172 -20.49 -8.10 -6.49
C ARG A 172 -19.20 -8.90 -6.68
N ARG A 173 -18.85 -9.26 -7.92
CA ARG A 173 -17.63 -10.04 -8.19
C ARG A 173 -16.36 -9.28 -7.82
N ALA A 174 -16.28 -8.00 -8.16
CA ALA A 174 -15.11 -7.18 -7.83
C ALA A 174 -14.87 -7.11 -6.33
N VAL A 175 -15.93 -6.86 -5.55
CA VAL A 175 -15.86 -6.77 -4.09
C VAL A 175 -15.55 -8.14 -3.46
N THR A 176 -16.19 -9.22 -3.92
CA THR A 176 -15.91 -10.58 -3.42
C THR A 176 -14.48 -11.00 -3.73
N LEU A 177 -13.98 -10.73 -4.93
CA LEU A 177 -12.59 -11.04 -5.28
C LEU A 177 -11.61 -10.20 -4.47
N ALA A 178 -11.87 -8.90 -4.29
CA ALA A 178 -11.05 -8.03 -3.45
C ALA A 178 -10.95 -8.57 -2.01
N PHE A 179 -12.11 -8.94 -1.43
CA PHE A 179 -12.19 -9.55 -0.11
C PHE A 179 -11.39 -10.85 -0.04
N LEU A 180 -11.64 -11.79 -0.95
CA LEU A 180 -11.02 -13.12 -0.92
C LEU A 180 -9.51 -13.05 -1.14
N THR A 181 -9.04 -12.22 -2.06
CA THR A 181 -7.60 -12.05 -2.32
C THR A 181 -6.88 -11.58 -1.05
N ALA A 182 -7.36 -10.53 -0.39
CA ALA A 182 -6.76 -10.01 0.83
C ALA A 182 -6.92 -11.00 2.00
N PHE A 183 -8.13 -11.55 2.20
CA PHE A 183 -8.40 -12.55 3.22
C PHE A 183 -7.41 -13.72 3.14
N LEU A 184 -7.20 -14.29 1.96
CA LEU A 184 -6.28 -15.42 1.77
C LEU A 184 -4.82 -15.04 2.02
N LEU A 185 -4.39 -13.85 1.56
CA LEU A 185 -3.05 -13.34 1.85
C LEU A 185 -2.79 -13.23 3.36
N ARG A 186 -3.78 -12.76 4.12
CA ARG A 186 -3.67 -12.58 5.58
C ARG A 186 -3.94 -13.86 6.38
N LEU A 187 -4.72 -14.80 5.84
CA LEU A 187 -5.00 -16.08 6.47
C LEU A 187 -3.77 -17.00 6.46
N TYR A 188 -2.97 -16.96 5.41
CA TYR A 188 -1.77 -17.80 5.27
C TYR A 188 -0.85 -17.79 6.52
N PRO A 189 -0.41 -16.64 7.07
CA PRO A 189 0.42 -16.65 8.27
C PRO A 189 -0.28 -17.22 9.50
N GLU A 190 -1.60 -17.01 9.68
CA GLU A 190 -2.34 -17.58 10.81
C GLU A 190 -2.36 -19.11 10.80
N LEU A 191 -2.47 -19.70 9.61
CA LEU A 191 -2.44 -21.15 9.42
C LEU A 191 -1.02 -21.70 9.58
N LYS A 192 -0.02 -21.02 9.00
CA LYS A 192 1.38 -21.48 9.02
C LYS A 192 1.96 -21.53 10.43
N TYR A 193 1.67 -20.51 11.24
CA TYR A 193 2.23 -20.39 12.59
C TYR A 193 1.23 -20.81 13.67
N TRP A 194 0.26 -21.65 13.33
CA TRP A 194 -0.66 -22.24 14.30
C TRP A 194 0.12 -22.98 15.42
N PRO A 195 -0.21 -22.79 16.72
CA PRO A 195 -1.32 -22.02 17.29
C PRO A 195 -0.99 -20.56 17.68
N TRP A 196 0.22 -20.07 17.40
CA TRP A 196 0.69 -18.77 17.91
C TRP A 196 0.03 -17.59 17.21
N HIS A 197 -0.41 -16.57 17.95
CA HIS A 197 -0.89 -15.32 17.35
C HIS A 197 0.18 -14.65 16.50
N ILE A 198 -0.25 -13.99 15.42
CA ILE A 198 0.61 -13.14 14.61
C ILE A 198 0.51 -11.71 15.11
N GLY A 199 1.67 -11.08 15.30
CA GLY A 199 1.80 -9.71 15.78
C GLY A 199 1.98 -9.62 17.30
N TRP A 200 2.74 -8.63 17.73
CA TRP A 200 3.08 -8.39 19.13
C TRP A 200 1.83 -7.97 19.92
N ASP A 201 1.12 -6.96 19.43
CA ASP A 201 -0.05 -6.38 20.08
C ASP A 201 -1.27 -7.32 20.09
N THR A 202 -1.34 -8.33 19.21
CA THR A 202 -2.49 -9.25 19.13
C THR A 202 -2.72 -10.02 20.43
N VAL A 203 -1.65 -10.31 21.18
CA VAL A 203 -1.78 -10.96 22.49
C VAL A 203 -2.39 -10.01 23.51
N GLU A 204 -1.95 -8.74 23.51
CA GLU A 204 -2.54 -7.69 24.36
C GLU A 204 -4.01 -7.46 24.01
N TYR A 205 -4.37 -7.43 22.72
CA TYR A 205 -5.77 -7.38 22.28
C TYR A 205 -6.60 -8.56 22.80
N THR A 206 -6.02 -9.75 22.82
CA THR A 206 -6.70 -10.96 23.31
C THR A 206 -6.95 -10.87 24.82
N ALA A 207 -5.95 -10.45 25.59
CA ALA A 207 -6.08 -10.24 27.04
C ALA A 207 -7.10 -9.12 27.34
N HIS A 208 -6.99 -7.99 26.64
CA HIS A 208 -7.93 -6.88 26.78
C HIS A 208 -9.38 -7.29 26.51
N LEU A 209 -9.63 -8.10 25.47
CA LEU A 209 -10.96 -8.61 25.18
C LEU A 209 -11.46 -9.54 26.29
N GLN A 210 -10.59 -10.31 26.94
CA GLN A 210 -10.97 -11.12 28.11
C GLN A 210 -11.40 -10.23 29.28
N ASP A 211 -10.62 -9.20 29.60
CA ASP A 211 -10.98 -8.23 30.65
C ASP A 211 -12.33 -7.53 30.34
N PHE A 212 -12.55 -7.15 29.08
CA PHE A 212 -13.82 -6.58 28.63
C PHE A 212 -14.99 -7.56 28.79
N LEU A 213 -14.76 -8.87 28.57
CA LEU A 213 -15.81 -9.88 28.72
C LEU A 213 -16.21 -10.09 30.19
N GLU A 214 -15.27 -9.93 31.12
CA GLU A 214 -15.55 -9.97 32.57
C GLU A 214 -16.36 -8.75 33.01
N LYS A 215 -16.07 -7.58 32.44
CA LYS A 215 -16.74 -6.32 32.72
C LYS A 215 -17.21 -5.67 31.43
N LEU A 216 -18.43 -5.99 30.99
CA LEU A 216 -19.03 -5.49 29.74
C LEU A 216 -19.36 -3.99 29.78
N ASN A 217 -18.35 -3.14 30.00
CA ASN A 217 -18.46 -1.71 30.06
C ASN A 217 -17.51 -1.08 29.02
N PRO A 218 -18.04 -0.56 27.91
CA PRO A 218 -17.22 0.04 26.85
C PRO A 218 -16.60 1.39 27.22
N PHE A 219 -17.04 2.00 28.33
CA PHE A 219 -16.55 3.31 28.77
C PHE A 219 -15.92 3.22 30.17
N THR A 220 -14.95 2.31 30.31
CA THR A 220 -14.11 2.18 31.50
C THR A 220 -12.65 2.06 31.08
N ALA A 221 -11.74 2.35 32.00
CA ALA A 221 -10.32 2.15 31.75
C ALA A 221 -9.98 0.67 31.86
N TYR A 222 -9.14 0.19 30.95
CA TYR A 222 -8.57 -1.16 30.98
C TYR A 222 -7.05 -1.09 30.99
N HIS A 223 -6.40 -2.17 31.41
CA HIS A 223 -4.95 -2.28 31.34
C HIS A 223 -4.52 -2.45 29.87
N TRP A 224 -3.58 -1.61 29.42
CA TRP A 224 -3.04 -1.68 28.07
C TRP A 224 -1.62 -1.12 28.04
N MET A 225 -0.68 -1.92 27.55
CA MET A 225 0.73 -1.55 27.42
C MET A 225 1.32 -1.02 28.75
N GLY A 226 0.98 -1.67 29.85
CA GLY A 226 1.54 -1.40 31.18
C GLY A 226 0.83 -0.33 32.01
N ALA A 227 -0.29 0.24 31.55
CA ALA A 227 -1.04 1.24 32.33
C ALA A 227 -2.56 1.18 32.08
N MET A 228 -3.34 1.77 32.99
CA MET A 228 -4.79 1.91 32.84
C MET A 228 -5.17 3.03 31.87
N ARG A 229 -5.72 2.68 30.71
CA ARG A 229 -6.05 3.61 29.61
C ARG A 229 -7.52 3.54 29.23
N ASN A 230 -8.06 4.65 28.74
CA ASN A 230 -9.39 4.69 28.12
C ASN A 230 -9.21 4.33 26.64
N ILE A 231 -9.61 3.13 26.26
CA ILE A 231 -9.30 2.56 24.94
C ILE A 231 -10.55 2.68 24.05
N PRO A 232 -10.40 3.07 22.77
CA PRO A 232 -11.44 2.96 21.76
C PRO A 232 -12.18 1.61 21.79
N PRO A 233 -13.48 1.60 22.14
CA PRO A 233 -14.13 0.36 22.56
C PRO A 233 -14.76 -0.45 21.41
N LEU A 234 -14.75 0.07 20.17
CA LEU A 234 -15.55 -0.55 19.11
C LEU A 234 -15.09 -1.98 18.79
N LEU A 235 -13.78 -2.23 18.82
CA LEU A 235 -13.26 -3.55 18.52
C LEU A 235 -13.80 -4.60 19.51
N ASP A 236 -13.74 -4.31 20.82
CA ASP A 236 -14.22 -5.25 21.84
C ASP A 236 -15.73 -5.42 21.79
N ILE A 237 -16.50 -4.35 21.55
CA ILE A 237 -17.95 -4.43 21.37
C ILE A 237 -18.29 -5.38 20.21
N LEU A 238 -17.60 -5.26 19.07
CA LEU A 238 -17.83 -6.10 17.89
C LEU A 238 -17.43 -7.56 18.14
N LEU A 239 -16.34 -7.79 18.87
CA LEU A 239 -15.76 -9.11 19.07
C LEU A 239 -16.26 -9.83 20.32
N ALA A 240 -16.99 -9.15 21.21
CA ALA A 240 -17.50 -9.72 22.45
C ALA A 240 -18.37 -10.97 22.23
N LEU A 241 -19.31 -10.92 21.30
CA LEU A 241 -20.18 -12.06 21.03
C LEU A 241 -19.39 -13.26 20.45
N PRO A 242 -18.59 -13.11 19.38
CA PRO A 242 -17.69 -14.17 18.92
C PRO A 242 -16.80 -14.73 20.02
N ALA A 243 -16.22 -13.86 20.86
CA ALA A 243 -15.31 -14.29 21.92
C ALA A 243 -16.02 -15.02 23.07
N LYS A 244 -17.27 -14.69 23.39
CA LYS A 244 -18.07 -15.50 24.32
C LYS A 244 -18.38 -16.90 23.78
N LEU A 245 -18.55 -17.04 22.47
CA LEU A 245 -18.93 -18.30 21.84
C LEU A 245 -17.71 -19.21 21.57
N ALA A 246 -16.59 -18.63 21.16
CA ALA A 246 -15.42 -19.34 20.65
C ALA A 246 -14.13 -19.12 21.47
N GLY A 247 -14.16 -18.21 22.45
CA GLY A 247 -12.99 -17.71 23.14
C GLY A 247 -12.32 -16.53 22.42
N ALA A 248 -11.69 -15.65 23.20
CA ALA A 248 -10.97 -14.48 22.68
C ALA A 248 -9.80 -14.89 21.73
N TRP A 249 -9.09 -15.97 22.09
CA TRP A 249 -7.99 -16.51 21.28
C TRP A 249 -8.44 -16.89 19.87
N LEU A 250 -9.51 -17.70 19.71
CA LEU A 250 -9.98 -18.10 18.39
C LEU A 250 -10.60 -16.92 17.62
N THR A 251 -11.22 -16.00 18.36
CA THR A 251 -11.75 -14.75 17.79
C THR A 251 -10.64 -13.92 17.15
N PHE A 252 -9.51 -13.71 17.84
CA PHE A 252 -8.36 -12.99 17.29
C PHE A 252 -7.51 -13.81 16.31
N LYS A 253 -7.75 -15.12 16.18
CA LYS A 253 -7.25 -15.90 15.05
C LYS A 253 -8.05 -15.67 13.76
N ALA A 254 -9.36 -15.56 13.89
CA ALA A 254 -10.26 -15.37 12.74
C ALA A 254 -10.40 -13.90 12.30
N TYR A 255 -10.38 -12.96 13.26
CA TYR A 255 -10.64 -11.55 13.00
C TYR A 255 -9.65 -10.90 12.01
N PRO A 256 -8.32 -10.99 12.18
CA PRO A 256 -7.40 -10.23 11.33
C PRO A 256 -7.51 -10.56 9.83
N PRO A 257 -7.61 -11.83 9.38
CA PRO A 257 -7.89 -12.15 7.99
C PRO A 257 -9.23 -11.58 7.48
N LEU A 258 -10.30 -11.69 8.28
CA LEU A 258 -11.62 -11.17 7.93
C LEU A 258 -11.60 -9.64 7.79
N ALA A 259 -10.96 -8.96 8.73
CA ALA A 259 -10.82 -7.51 8.72
C ALA A 259 -9.95 -7.04 7.55
N TYR A 260 -8.88 -7.77 7.19
CA TYR A 260 -8.06 -7.47 6.02
C TYR A 260 -8.84 -7.62 4.71
N GLY A 261 -9.64 -8.69 4.59
CA GLY A 261 -10.61 -8.84 3.50
C GLY A 261 -11.60 -7.68 3.43
N ALA A 262 -12.16 -7.28 4.57
CA ALA A 262 -13.12 -6.17 4.66
C ALA A 262 -12.51 -4.82 4.25
N LEU A 263 -11.24 -4.55 4.62
CA LEU A 263 -10.53 -3.37 4.17
C LEU A 263 -10.37 -3.35 2.64
N ALA A 264 -9.95 -4.48 2.05
CA ALA A 264 -9.81 -4.59 0.60
C ALA A 264 -11.15 -4.41 -0.13
N ALA A 265 -12.23 -4.96 0.41
CA ALA A 265 -13.58 -4.76 -0.09
C ALA A 265 -14.00 -3.28 -0.05
N ALA A 266 -13.79 -2.59 1.09
CA ALA A 266 -14.09 -1.17 1.24
C ALA A 266 -13.28 -0.31 0.25
N THR A 267 -11.97 -0.59 0.12
CA THR A 267 -11.08 0.07 -0.84
C THR A 267 -11.54 -0.16 -2.28
N CYS A 268 -11.97 -1.37 -2.63
CA CYS A 268 -12.52 -1.67 -3.95
C CYS A 268 -13.79 -0.86 -4.24
N ILE A 269 -14.74 -0.80 -3.29
CA ILE A 269 -15.98 -0.03 -3.44
C ILE A 269 -15.65 1.45 -3.64
N TYR A 270 -14.80 1.99 -2.80
CA TYR A 270 -14.38 3.38 -2.83
C TYR A 270 -13.70 3.74 -4.17
N ALA A 271 -12.67 2.99 -4.57
CA ALA A 271 -11.96 3.19 -5.83
C ALA A 271 -12.85 3.00 -7.06
N ALA A 272 -13.76 2.03 -7.05
CA ALA A 272 -14.70 1.82 -8.14
C ALA A 272 -15.69 2.99 -8.27
N ARG A 273 -16.17 3.55 -7.16
CA ARG A 273 -17.05 4.72 -7.15
C ARG A 273 -16.35 5.96 -7.69
N LEU A 274 -15.13 6.21 -7.26
CA LEU A 274 -14.34 7.34 -7.74
C LEU A 274 -14.02 7.23 -9.25
N SER A 275 -13.67 6.03 -9.70
CA SER A 275 -13.18 5.83 -11.07
C SER A 275 -14.26 5.49 -12.10
N GLY A 276 -15.46 5.13 -11.63
CA GLY A 276 -16.55 4.60 -12.45
C GLY A 276 -16.29 3.19 -13.00
N ASP A 277 -15.22 2.50 -12.57
CA ASP A 277 -14.79 1.21 -13.11
C ASP A 277 -14.40 0.22 -12.01
N TRP A 278 -15.19 -0.84 -11.87
CA TRP A 278 -14.97 -1.91 -10.89
C TRP A 278 -13.68 -2.69 -11.10
N ARG A 279 -13.12 -2.72 -12.32
CA ARG A 279 -11.81 -3.32 -12.58
C ARG A 279 -10.70 -2.51 -11.94
N LYS A 280 -10.78 -1.18 -12.04
CA LYS A 280 -9.86 -0.26 -11.36
C LYS A 280 -10.05 -0.33 -9.85
N GLY A 281 -11.29 -0.49 -9.38
CA GLY A 281 -11.58 -0.74 -7.98
C GLY A 281 -10.87 -1.97 -7.44
N TYR A 282 -11.03 -3.12 -8.12
CA TYR A 282 -10.33 -4.34 -7.77
C TYR A 282 -8.81 -4.18 -7.82
N ALA A 283 -8.27 -3.59 -8.90
CA ALA A 283 -6.82 -3.36 -9.03
C ALA A 283 -6.27 -2.49 -7.88
N ALA A 284 -6.97 -1.42 -7.51
CA ALA A 284 -6.60 -0.57 -6.38
C ALA A 284 -6.58 -1.35 -5.07
N SER A 285 -7.61 -2.18 -4.82
CA SER A 285 -7.67 -3.00 -3.63
C SER A 285 -6.58 -4.07 -3.58
N ALA A 286 -6.26 -4.69 -4.71
CA ALA A 286 -5.20 -5.69 -4.80
C ALA A 286 -3.82 -5.07 -4.53
N LEU A 287 -3.52 -3.91 -5.15
CA LEU A 287 -2.29 -3.16 -4.88
C LEU A 287 -2.20 -2.71 -3.42
N SER A 288 -3.31 -2.22 -2.86
CA SER A 288 -3.38 -1.82 -1.44
C SER A 288 -3.18 -3.02 -0.50
N SER A 289 -3.64 -4.22 -0.88
CA SER A 289 -3.46 -5.46 -0.10
C SER A 289 -2.08 -6.08 -0.25
N LEU A 290 -1.32 -5.70 -1.27
CA LEU A 290 0.09 -6.09 -1.44
C LEU A 290 1.04 -5.05 -0.83
N TYR A 291 0.51 -3.93 -0.34
CA TYR A 291 1.31 -2.92 0.31
C TYR A 291 1.77 -3.41 1.68
N ILE A 292 3.08 -3.58 1.84
CA ILE A 292 3.68 -4.22 3.02
C ILE A 292 3.27 -3.57 4.34
N LEU A 293 3.10 -2.25 4.37
CA LEU A 293 2.72 -1.56 5.60
C LEU A 293 1.25 -1.83 5.99
N ASN A 294 0.34 -1.98 5.02
CA ASN A 294 -1.02 -2.42 5.32
C ASN A 294 -1.02 -3.85 5.87
N LEU A 295 -0.17 -4.71 5.30
CA LEU A 295 -0.01 -6.08 5.81
C LEU A 295 0.54 -6.07 7.24
N ARG A 296 1.53 -5.24 7.54
CA ARG A 296 2.07 -5.04 8.90
C ARG A 296 1.02 -4.51 9.87
N ILE A 297 0.24 -3.49 9.49
CA ILE A 297 -0.88 -3.00 10.31
C ILE A 297 -1.86 -4.12 10.65
N SER A 298 -2.16 -4.99 9.68
CA SER A 298 -3.07 -6.11 9.91
C SER A 298 -2.49 -7.22 10.81
N TRP A 299 -1.20 -7.18 11.12
CA TRP A 299 -0.56 -8.08 12.07
C TRP A 299 -0.65 -7.53 13.48
N ASP A 300 -0.28 -6.26 13.68
CA ASP A 300 -0.14 -5.70 15.02
C ASP A 300 -1.34 -4.81 15.41
N TYR A 301 -1.78 -3.88 14.57
CA TYR A 301 -2.67 -2.78 14.96
C TYR A 301 -4.15 -3.02 14.65
N GLN A 302 -4.76 -3.99 15.35
CA GLN A 302 -6.13 -4.45 15.07
C GLN A 302 -7.22 -3.37 15.20
N ARG A 303 -7.10 -2.45 16.15
CA ARG A 303 -8.01 -1.29 16.33
C ARG A 303 -7.86 -0.27 15.19
N GLN A 304 -6.62 0.08 14.85
CA GLN A 304 -6.33 0.98 13.74
C GLN A 304 -6.86 0.41 12.42
N HIS A 305 -6.66 -0.90 12.22
CA HIS A 305 -7.14 -1.60 11.04
C HIS A 305 -8.66 -1.53 10.90
N LEU A 306 -9.41 -1.72 12.00
CA LEU A 306 -10.87 -1.48 12.04
C LEU A 306 -11.22 -0.03 11.69
N GLY A 307 -10.48 0.93 12.27
CA GLY A 307 -10.64 2.35 11.97
C GLY A 307 -10.45 2.65 10.48
N SER A 308 -9.44 2.07 9.84
CA SER A 308 -9.20 2.23 8.40
C SER A 308 -10.34 1.67 7.54
N ILE A 309 -10.91 0.51 7.91
CA ILE A 309 -12.07 -0.07 7.20
C ILE A 309 -13.23 0.94 7.23
N LEU A 310 -13.56 1.45 8.41
CA LEU A 310 -14.68 2.38 8.59
C LEU A 310 -14.40 3.74 7.96
N LEU A 311 -13.17 4.24 8.00
CA LEU A 311 -12.79 5.49 7.36
C LEU A 311 -12.93 5.41 5.83
N VAL A 312 -12.45 4.31 5.21
CA VAL A 312 -12.62 4.10 3.76
C VAL A 312 -14.09 3.91 3.40
N ALA A 313 -14.86 3.19 4.21
CA ALA A 313 -16.31 3.05 4.04
C ALA A 313 -17.03 4.41 4.16
N THR A 314 -16.60 5.27 5.10
CA THR A 314 -17.08 6.63 5.29
C THR A 314 -16.83 7.46 4.03
N LEU A 315 -15.61 7.45 3.50
CA LEU A 315 -15.26 8.15 2.25
C LEU A 315 -16.12 7.65 1.08
N ALA A 316 -16.27 6.33 0.95
CA ALA A 316 -17.14 5.74 -0.07
C ALA A 316 -18.60 6.19 0.09
N ALA A 317 -19.08 6.39 1.32
CA ALA A 317 -20.41 6.94 1.57
C ALA A 317 -20.47 8.41 1.17
N PHE A 318 -19.48 9.25 1.49
CA PHE A 318 -19.48 10.65 1.08
C PHE A 318 -19.57 10.85 -0.44
N ASP A 319 -19.02 9.93 -1.23
CA ASP A 319 -19.10 9.95 -2.70
C ASP A 319 -20.38 9.32 -3.28
N THR A 320 -21.28 8.77 -2.46
CA THR A 320 -22.60 8.34 -2.94
C THR A 320 -23.57 9.51 -3.04
N ALA A 321 -24.43 9.47 -4.06
CA ALA A 321 -25.38 10.55 -4.34
C ALA A 321 -26.37 10.80 -3.20
N ASN A 322 -26.83 9.74 -2.50
CA ASN A 322 -27.93 9.82 -1.52
C ASN A 322 -27.77 8.94 -0.25
N PRO A 323 -26.62 8.86 0.41
CA PRO A 323 -26.58 8.27 1.75
C PRO A 323 -27.31 9.22 2.72
N ALA A 324 -28.14 8.66 3.60
CA ALA A 324 -28.81 9.44 4.64
C ALA A 324 -27.74 10.17 5.50
N PRO A 325 -27.92 11.46 5.85
CA PRO A 325 -26.97 12.20 6.70
C PRO A 325 -26.65 11.45 7.99
N LEU A 326 -27.64 10.82 8.61
CA LEU A 326 -27.44 10.03 9.82
C LEU A 326 -26.47 8.85 9.59
N ALA A 327 -26.54 8.17 8.45
CA ALA A 327 -25.62 7.07 8.14
C ALA A 327 -24.17 7.55 8.03
N LYS A 328 -23.93 8.74 7.44
CA LYS A 328 -22.59 9.35 7.41
C LYS A 328 -22.10 9.69 8.81
N ALA A 329 -22.97 10.29 9.62
CA ALA A 329 -22.64 10.64 11.01
C ALA A 329 -22.32 9.39 11.83
N SER A 330 -23.13 8.33 11.72
CA SER A 330 -22.88 7.05 12.39
C SER A 330 -21.55 6.44 11.97
N LEU A 331 -21.22 6.44 10.68
CA LEU A 331 -19.93 5.92 10.20
C LEU A 331 -18.75 6.73 10.77
N LEU A 332 -18.84 8.07 10.81
CA LEU A 332 -17.81 8.92 11.41
C LEU A 332 -17.63 8.65 12.92
N VAL A 333 -18.73 8.49 13.65
CA VAL A 333 -18.68 8.14 15.08
C VAL A 333 -18.06 6.77 15.28
N LEU A 334 -18.46 5.77 14.50
CA LEU A 334 -17.86 4.43 14.56
C LEU A 334 -16.37 4.46 14.20
N THR A 335 -15.97 5.24 13.18
CA THR A 335 -14.56 5.46 12.85
C THR A 335 -13.78 6.06 14.04
N ALA A 336 -14.39 6.98 14.79
CA ALA A 336 -13.78 7.54 15.99
C ALA A 336 -13.76 6.56 17.18
N MET A 337 -14.75 5.66 17.28
CA MET A 337 -14.78 4.60 18.29
C MET A 337 -13.78 3.47 18.04
N SER A 338 -13.20 3.38 16.84
CA SER A 338 -12.23 2.32 16.50
C SER A 338 -10.81 2.60 16.99
N HIS A 339 -10.33 3.83 16.80
CA HIS A 339 -8.93 4.20 17.04
C HIS A 339 -8.78 5.72 17.14
N GLU A 340 -7.82 6.16 17.94
CA GLU A 340 -7.47 7.55 18.23
C GLU A 340 -7.08 8.29 16.94
N VAL A 341 -6.13 7.75 16.16
CA VAL A 341 -5.72 8.31 14.86
C VAL A 341 -6.89 8.46 13.88
N THR A 342 -7.82 7.50 13.84
CA THR A 342 -8.97 7.59 12.92
C THR A 342 -10.07 8.50 13.48
N ALA A 343 -10.13 8.72 14.80
CA ALA A 343 -10.97 9.73 15.42
C ALA A 343 -10.56 11.14 15.00
N PHE A 344 -9.26 11.45 14.94
CA PHE A 344 -8.78 12.71 14.38
C PHE A 344 -9.24 12.94 12.93
N ALA A 345 -9.11 11.91 12.08
CA ALA A 345 -9.60 11.98 10.71
C ALA A 345 -11.12 12.19 10.66
N ALA A 346 -11.87 11.54 11.55
CA ALA A 346 -13.32 11.71 11.67
C ALA A 346 -13.70 13.12 12.14
N ILE A 347 -12.97 13.72 13.08
CA ILE A 347 -13.16 15.11 13.53
C ILE A 347 -12.93 16.07 12.37
N ALA A 348 -11.82 15.96 11.65
CA ALA A 348 -11.49 16.81 10.51
C ALA A 348 -12.54 16.70 9.40
N LEU A 349 -12.97 15.48 9.06
CA LEU A 349 -14.04 15.24 8.10
C LEU A 349 -15.38 15.82 8.54
N SER A 350 -15.74 15.65 9.81
CA SER A 350 -16.98 16.17 10.39
C SER A 350 -17.00 17.70 10.37
N ALA A 351 -15.89 18.34 10.72
CA ALA A 351 -15.74 19.79 10.66
C ALA A 351 -15.88 20.33 9.22
N TYR A 352 -15.23 19.68 8.25
CA TYR A 352 -15.36 20.04 6.85
C TYR A 352 -16.80 19.84 6.33
N TRP A 353 -17.44 18.74 6.70
CA TRP A 353 -18.82 18.45 6.35
C TRP A 353 -19.79 19.47 6.97
N LEU A 354 -19.56 19.88 8.22
CA LEU A 354 -20.31 20.94 8.90
C LEU A 354 -20.18 22.26 8.14
N TRP A 355 -18.94 22.66 7.81
CA TRP A 355 -18.68 23.88 7.03
C TRP A 355 -19.43 23.87 5.69
N GLU A 356 -19.32 22.79 4.91
CA GLU A 356 -20.03 22.67 3.62
C GLU A 356 -21.56 22.75 3.79
N THR A 357 -22.08 22.13 4.85
CA THR A 357 -23.52 22.12 5.17
C THR A 357 -24.03 23.52 5.54
N LEU A 358 -23.28 24.24 6.38
CA LEU A 358 -23.58 25.61 6.78
C LEU A 358 -23.46 26.58 5.60
N SER A 359 -22.40 26.48 4.78
CA SER A 359 -22.23 27.30 3.57
C SER A 359 -23.36 27.12 2.56
N ARG A 360 -24.00 25.94 2.55
CA ARG A 360 -25.17 25.63 1.71
C ARG A 360 -26.51 25.87 2.40
N ARG A 361 -26.54 26.45 3.60
CA ARG A 361 -27.75 26.70 4.41
C ARG A 361 -28.63 25.46 4.59
N ARG A 362 -28.01 24.29 4.77
CA ARG A 362 -28.68 23.01 5.04
C ARG A 362 -28.69 22.71 6.54
N ASN A 363 -29.50 21.74 6.96
CA ASN A 363 -29.59 21.32 8.36
C ASN A 363 -28.24 20.75 8.87
N PRO A 364 -27.59 21.39 9.86
CA PRO A 364 -26.28 20.98 10.37
C PRO A 364 -26.32 19.88 11.43
N ALA A 365 -27.50 19.35 11.81
CA ALA A 365 -27.63 18.43 12.94
C ALA A 365 -26.74 17.18 12.84
N ALA A 366 -26.70 16.53 11.68
CA ALA A 366 -25.90 15.32 11.48
C ALA A 366 -24.37 15.56 11.53
N PRO A 367 -23.80 16.55 10.79
CA PRO A 367 -22.37 16.85 10.92
C PRO A 367 -21.99 17.38 12.31
N LEU A 368 -22.88 18.14 12.97
CA LEU A 368 -22.64 18.62 14.33
C LEU A 368 -22.61 17.46 15.34
N LEU A 369 -23.54 16.51 15.22
CA LEU A 369 -23.54 15.30 16.03
C LEU A 369 -22.25 14.50 15.84
N ALA A 370 -21.83 14.28 14.59
CA ALA A 370 -20.60 13.56 14.29
C ALA A 370 -19.37 14.26 14.90
N LEU A 371 -19.26 15.57 14.70
CA LEU A 371 -18.18 16.38 15.25
C LEU A 371 -18.14 16.33 16.77
N ALA A 372 -19.28 16.59 17.43
CA ALA A 372 -19.38 16.58 18.89
C ALA A 372 -19.04 15.20 19.47
N ALA A 373 -19.61 14.13 18.92
CA ALA A 373 -19.37 12.78 19.41
C ALA A 373 -17.92 12.34 19.20
N SER A 374 -17.33 12.56 18.02
CA SER A 374 -15.93 12.23 17.76
C SER A 374 -14.97 13.03 18.67
N THR A 375 -15.23 14.32 18.90
CA THR A 375 -14.42 15.13 19.82
C THR A 375 -14.56 14.69 21.27
N LEU A 376 -15.77 14.37 21.73
CA LEU A 376 -16.00 13.89 23.10
C LEU A 376 -15.32 12.53 23.34
N LEU A 377 -15.32 11.64 22.34
CA LEU A 377 -14.59 10.37 22.39
C LEU A 377 -13.09 10.61 22.53
N GLU A 378 -12.51 11.52 21.75
CA GLU A 378 -11.09 11.84 21.84
C GLU A 378 -10.73 12.40 23.22
N ILE A 379 -11.52 13.36 23.75
CA ILE A 379 -11.33 13.89 25.11
C ILE A 379 -11.41 12.77 26.15
N TRP A 380 -12.32 11.80 25.95
CA TRP A 380 -12.43 10.64 26.84
C TRP A 380 -11.20 9.73 26.78
N TYR A 381 -10.66 9.42 25.60
CA TYR A 381 -9.43 8.62 25.45
C TYR A 381 -8.25 9.25 26.22
N TRP A 382 -8.14 10.58 26.13
CA TRP A 382 -7.06 11.35 26.75
C TRP A 382 -7.30 11.74 28.19
N LYS A 383 -8.50 11.47 28.74
CA LYS A 383 -8.95 11.88 30.09
C LYS A 383 -8.89 13.41 30.32
N ALA A 384 -8.62 14.19 29.29
CA ALA A 384 -8.41 15.63 29.37
C ALA A 384 -8.69 16.30 28.01
N PRO A 385 -9.18 17.56 28.03
CA PRO A 385 -9.40 18.34 26.81
C PRO A 385 -8.11 18.95 26.24
N VAL A 386 -6.99 18.80 26.95
CA VAL A 386 -5.65 19.23 26.55
C VAL A 386 -4.62 18.28 27.16
N THR A 387 -3.51 18.07 26.46
CA THR A 387 -2.36 17.32 26.96
C THR A 387 -1.27 18.30 27.41
N PRO A 388 -0.74 18.20 28.63
CA PRO A 388 0.44 18.96 29.02
C PRO A 388 1.61 18.66 28.09
N ASN A 389 2.27 19.70 27.60
CA ASN A 389 3.40 19.56 26.70
C ASN A 389 4.53 20.49 27.15
N PRO A 390 5.75 20.00 27.42
CA PRO A 390 6.81 20.84 27.96
C PRO A 390 7.30 21.91 26.99
N TYR A 391 7.01 21.77 25.68
CA TYR A 391 7.44 22.70 24.65
C TYR A 391 6.35 23.72 24.28
N THR A 392 5.08 23.28 24.20
CA THR A 392 3.95 24.15 23.84
C THR A 392 3.09 24.56 25.04
N GLN A 393 3.45 24.15 26.25
CA GLN A 393 2.67 24.21 27.51
C GLN A 393 1.41 23.33 27.47
N LEU A 394 0.57 23.53 26.45
CA LEU A 394 -0.64 22.77 26.18
C LEU A 394 -0.63 22.30 24.73
N ALA A 395 -1.10 21.08 24.51
CA ALA A 395 -1.36 20.52 23.20
C ALA A 395 -2.82 20.04 23.11
N PRO A 396 -3.42 19.96 21.91
CA PRO A 396 -4.72 19.33 21.74
C PRO A 396 -4.72 17.88 22.25
N PRO A 397 -5.88 17.30 22.62
CA PRO A 397 -6.00 15.88 22.93
C PRO A 397 -5.38 15.05 21.82
N GLY A 398 -4.63 14.01 22.17
CA GLY A 398 -3.94 13.14 21.22
C GLY A 398 -2.58 13.60 20.74
N PHE A 399 -2.12 14.78 21.15
CA PHE A 399 -0.73 15.17 20.95
C PHE A 399 0.06 15.00 22.26
N VAL A 400 1.15 14.24 22.19
CA VAL A 400 2.02 13.94 23.35
C VAL A 400 3.44 14.47 23.13
N PRO A 401 4.20 14.72 24.21
CA PRO A 401 5.64 14.94 24.11
C PRO A 401 6.29 13.75 23.43
N TYR A 402 7.25 14.00 22.54
CA TYR A 402 7.83 13.00 21.66
C TYR A 402 9.35 13.10 21.64
N ASP A 403 10.05 11.96 21.73
CA ASP A 403 11.50 11.93 21.57
C ASP A 403 11.86 11.70 20.09
N TYR A 404 12.43 12.74 19.46
CA TYR A 404 12.61 12.79 18.02
C TYR A 404 13.55 11.72 17.47
N THR A 405 14.57 11.31 18.25
CA THR A 405 15.70 10.54 17.71
C THR A 405 15.35 9.09 17.39
N ASP A 406 14.44 8.48 18.14
CA ASP A 406 14.15 7.03 18.02
C ASP A 406 12.81 6.74 17.34
N GLU A 407 11.87 7.68 17.39
CA GLU A 407 10.48 7.40 17.02
C GLU A 407 10.11 7.97 15.62
N ALA A 408 10.77 9.05 15.15
CA ALA A 408 10.40 9.75 13.90
C ALA A 408 10.25 8.84 12.64
N PRO A 409 11.12 7.83 12.42
CA PRO A 409 10.95 6.88 11.32
C PRO A 409 9.66 6.05 11.43
N GLN A 410 9.23 5.73 12.65
CA GLN A 410 8.03 4.94 12.91
C GLN A 410 6.78 5.76 12.54
N ALA A 411 6.71 7.02 12.98
CA ALA A 411 5.61 7.93 12.62
C ALA A 411 5.44 8.06 11.10
N LEU A 412 6.55 8.22 10.35
CA LEU A 412 6.50 8.31 8.88
C LEU A 412 6.03 6.99 8.23
N ALA A 413 6.42 5.84 8.78
CA ALA A 413 5.94 4.54 8.31
C ALA A 413 4.43 4.40 8.56
N TYR A 414 3.92 4.81 9.72
CA TYR A 414 2.49 4.79 10.02
C TYR A 414 1.65 5.66 9.10
N ILE A 415 2.17 6.82 8.67
CA ILE A 415 1.51 7.69 7.68
C ILE A 415 1.41 7.00 6.34
N ALA A 416 2.52 6.46 5.85
CA ALA A 416 2.57 5.80 4.56
C ALA A 416 1.59 4.61 4.55
N ALA A 417 1.50 3.89 5.68
CA ALA A 417 0.54 2.83 5.94
C ALA A 417 -0.92 3.32 5.89
N GLY A 418 -1.28 4.32 6.70
CA GLY A 418 -2.66 4.84 6.79
C GLY A 418 -3.14 5.57 5.53
N LEU A 419 -2.23 6.17 4.76
CA LEU A 419 -2.56 6.89 3.54
C LEU A 419 -2.73 5.99 2.31
N ALA A 420 -2.04 4.85 2.24
CA ALA A 420 -2.07 4.01 1.04
C ALA A 420 -3.48 3.54 0.63
N PRO A 421 -4.36 3.05 1.55
CA PRO A 421 -5.74 2.71 1.22
C PRO A 421 -6.58 3.88 0.67
N ILE A 422 -6.16 5.13 0.89
CA ILE A 422 -6.90 6.34 0.50
C ILE A 422 -6.30 6.96 -0.77
N LEU A 423 -4.98 7.13 -0.81
CA LEU A 423 -4.25 7.78 -1.89
C LEU A 423 -4.19 6.93 -3.15
N LEU A 424 -4.05 5.60 -3.04
CA LEU A 424 -4.03 4.72 -4.21
C LEU A 424 -5.35 4.82 -5.00
N PRO A 425 -6.55 4.67 -4.40
CA PRO A 425 -7.81 4.95 -5.07
C PRO A 425 -7.90 6.35 -5.68
N ALA A 426 -7.49 7.38 -4.94
CA ALA A 426 -7.57 8.76 -5.39
C ALA A 426 -6.72 9.03 -6.64
N SER A 427 -5.50 8.47 -6.69
CA SER A 427 -4.56 8.61 -7.80
C SER A 427 -5.07 8.04 -9.13
N LEU A 428 -6.00 7.09 -9.08
CA LEU A 428 -6.56 6.43 -10.27
C LEU A 428 -7.66 7.25 -10.95
N THR A 429 -7.98 8.43 -10.42
CA THR A 429 -9.14 9.22 -10.81
C THR A 429 -8.74 10.60 -11.29
N ARG A 430 -9.49 11.11 -12.27
CA ARG A 430 -9.28 12.49 -12.79
C ARG A 430 -9.98 13.53 -11.91
N HIS A 431 -11.01 13.13 -11.18
CA HIS A 431 -11.68 13.99 -10.21
C HIS A 431 -10.90 14.00 -8.90
N LYS A 432 -10.76 15.17 -8.29
CA LYS A 432 -10.14 15.32 -6.97
C LYS A 432 -11.25 15.33 -5.91
N PRO A 433 -11.61 14.19 -5.30
CA PRO A 433 -12.64 14.14 -4.26
C PRO A 433 -12.22 15.00 -3.05
N ARG A 434 -13.07 15.96 -2.68
CA ARG A 434 -12.75 16.96 -1.65
C ARG A 434 -12.58 16.33 -0.27
N TYR A 435 -13.46 15.40 0.10
CA TYR A 435 -13.42 14.68 1.37
C TYR A 435 -12.15 13.84 1.52
N THR A 436 -11.72 13.21 0.44
CA THR A 436 -10.45 12.47 0.38
C THR A 436 -9.25 13.39 0.58
N ALA A 437 -9.24 14.56 -0.06
CA ALA A 437 -8.16 15.52 0.10
C ALA A 437 -8.08 16.03 1.54
N VAL A 438 -9.22 16.33 2.18
CA VAL A 438 -9.29 16.71 3.59
C VAL A 438 -8.78 15.59 4.49
N THR A 439 -9.21 14.35 4.25
CA THR A 439 -8.77 13.20 5.05
C THR A 439 -7.28 12.92 4.89
N ALA A 440 -6.79 12.92 3.65
CA ALA A 440 -5.38 12.73 3.36
C ALA A 440 -4.54 13.85 3.98
N LEU A 441 -4.99 15.11 3.90
CA LEU A 441 -4.32 16.22 4.55
C LEU A 441 -4.33 16.07 6.08
N ALA A 442 -5.46 15.68 6.68
CA ALA A 442 -5.54 15.47 8.12
C ALA A 442 -4.57 14.36 8.59
N LEU A 443 -4.52 13.23 7.90
CA LEU A 443 -3.60 12.13 8.21
C LEU A 443 -2.13 12.50 7.93
N LEU A 444 -1.86 13.25 6.85
CA LEU A 444 -0.54 13.78 6.54
C LEU A 444 -0.07 14.75 7.62
N LEU A 445 -0.91 15.70 8.04
CA LEU A 445 -0.58 16.66 9.10
C LEU A 445 -0.38 15.96 10.44
N ALA A 446 -1.22 14.98 10.75
CA ALA A 446 -1.13 14.22 12.00
C ALA A 446 0.22 13.51 12.12
N GLY A 447 0.69 12.83 11.07
CA GLY A 447 1.98 12.15 11.16
C GLY A 447 3.19 12.97 10.70
N ALA A 448 3.01 14.07 9.96
CA ALA A 448 4.08 15.04 9.71
C ALA A 448 4.28 15.96 10.92
N SER A 449 3.40 15.90 11.93
CA SER A 449 3.52 16.72 13.14
C SER A 449 4.87 16.57 13.84
N PRO A 450 5.52 15.38 13.93
CA PRO A 450 6.86 15.27 14.50
C PRO A 450 7.94 15.94 13.64
N LEU A 451 7.70 16.19 12.35
CA LEU A 451 8.62 16.94 11.49
C LEU A 451 8.43 18.46 11.62
N ILE A 452 7.18 18.89 11.85
CA ILE A 452 6.80 20.31 11.95
C ILE A 452 7.01 20.83 13.38
N ALA A 453 6.78 19.98 14.38
CA ALA A 453 6.94 20.22 15.81
C ALA A 453 7.76 19.06 16.41
N PRO A 454 9.11 19.14 16.41
CA PRO A 454 10.02 18.01 16.68
C PRO A 454 9.93 17.36 18.06
N TYR A 455 9.05 17.84 18.93
CA TYR A 455 8.81 17.25 20.24
C TYR A 455 7.33 17.09 20.58
N THR A 456 6.47 17.07 19.56
CA THR A 456 5.02 16.92 19.72
C THR A 456 4.46 16.07 18.58
N ALA A 457 4.04 14.86 18.92
CA ALA A 457 3.51 13.91 17.95
C ALA A 457 2.05 13.59 18.27
N ALA A 458 1.26 13.31 17.23
CA ALA A 458 0.02 12.57 17.43
C ALA A 458 0.39 11.20 18.02
N ALA A 459 -0.11 10.89 19.21
CA ALA A 459 0.10 9.60 19.83
C ALA A 459 -0.59 8.52 18.98
N THR A 460 0.21 7.57 18.53
CA THR A 460 -0.23 6.41 17.75
C THR A 460 -0.33 5.17 18.61
#